data_AF-A0A530XZW9-F1
#
_entry.id   AF-A0A530XZW9-F1
#
_cell.length_a   1.000
_cell.length_b   1.000
_cell.length_c   1.000
_cell.angle_alpha   90.00
_cell.angle_beta   90.00
_cell.angle_gamma   90.00
#
_symmetry.space_group_name_H-M   'P 1'
#
loop_
_entity.id
_entity.type
_entity.pdbx_description
1 polymer ?
#
loop_
_entity_poly.entity_id
_entity_poly.type
_entity_poly.pdbx_seq_one_letter_code
_entity_poly.pdbx_strand_id
1 'polypeptide(L)'
;AYDICQRYIRDNEPLDLETFSNELFPENPKELAKSLGDPDVGLGDGFVPKKRALSPMVKFSAKTRLWSVEFNRQALTDGKIVYNDDKKTLTFTEL
;
A
#
# COMPACT_ATOMS: atom_id res chain seq x y z
N ALA A 1 0.54 -2.26 -7.52
CA ALA A 1 1.33 -2.78 -6.39
C ALA A 1 0.47 -3.46 -5.32
N TYR A 2 -0.50 -2.76 -4.71
CA TYR A 2 -1.32 -3.32 -3.61
C TYR A 2 -2.05 -4.62 -3.98
N ASP A 3 -2.75 -4.64 -5.12
CA ASP A 3 -3.52 -5.81 -5.56
C ASP A 3 -2.63 -7.02 -5.86
N ILE A 4 -1.43 -6.78 -6.39
CA ILE A 4 -0.43 -7.82 -6.64
C ILE A 4 0.00 -8.43 -5.30
N CYS A 5 0.42 -7.61 -4.33
CA CYS A 5 0.81 -8.08 -2.99
C CYS A 5 -0.34 -8.80 -2.25
N GLN A 6 -1.59 -8.34 -2.40
CA GLN A 6 -2.77 -8.98 -1.83
C GLN A 6 -2.93 -10.45 -2.26
N ARG A 7 -2.63 -10.78 -3.52
CA ARG A 7 -2.72 -12.16 -4.03
C ARG A 7 -1.70 -13.07 -3.33
N TYR A 8 -0.43 -12.67 -3.32
CA TYR A 8 0.64 -13.43 -2.63
C TYR A 8 0.34 -13.64 -1.14
N ILE A 9 -0.25 -12.65 -0.46
CA ILE A 9 -0.68 -12.81 0.94
C ILE A 9 -1.83 -13.81 1.09
N ARG A 10 -2.85 -13.73 0.22
CA ARG A 10 -4.00 -14.62 0.28
C ARG A 10 -3.57 -16.07 0.07
N ASP A 11 -2.65 -16.28 -0.85
CA ASP A 11 -2.19 -17.60 -1.25
C ASP A 11 -1.03 -18.09 -0.35
N ASN A 12 -0.59 -17.24 0.60
CA ASN A 12 0.50 -17.47 1.56
C ASN A 12 1.81 -17.90 0.87
N GLU A 13 2.08 -17.28 -0.27
CA GLU A 13 3.26 -17.54 -1.08
C GLU A 13 4.31 -16.43 -0.89
N PRO A 14 5.60 -16.78 -0.95
CA PRO A 14 6.66 -15.78 -1.03
C PRO A 14 6.48 -14.87 -2.26
N LEU A 15 6.75 -13.58 -2.08
CA LEU A 15 6.74 -12.65 -3.20
C LEU A 15 7.94 -12.96 -4.11
N ASP A 16 7.66 -13.48 -5.30
CA ASP A 16 8.66 -13.61 -6.35
C ASP A 16 8.94 -12.23 -6.98
N LEU A 17 10.15 -11.71 -6.75
CA LEU A 17 10.51 -10.34 -7.13
C LEU A 17 10.55 -10.14 -8.65
N GLU A 18 10.87 -11.19 -9.41
CA GLU A 18 10.85 -11.14 -10.88
C GLU A 18 9.42 -11.00 -11.41
N THR A 19 8.51 -11.88 -10.99
CA THR A 19 7.09 -11.85 -11.37
C THR A 19 6.42 -10.56 -10.92
N PHE A 20 6.69 -10.12 -9.68
CA PHE A 20 6.19 -8.85 -9.17
C PHE A 20 6.64 -7.65 -10.01
N SER A 21 7.90 -7.62 -10.41
CA SER A 21 8.45 -6.52 -11.20
C SER A 21 7.92 -6.51 -12.64
N ASN A 22 7.75 -7.70 -13.24
CA ASN A 22 7.13 -7.86 -14.55
C ASN A 22 5.70 -7.30 -14.59
N GLU A 23 4.92 -7.50 -13.54
CA GLU A 23 3.55 -7.00 -13.46
C GLU A 23 3.46 -5.53 -13.05
N LEU A 24 4.33 -5.06 -12.15
CA LEU A 24 4.26 -3.70 -11.62
C LEU A 24 4.88 -2.67 -12.56
N PHE A 25 5.95 -3.04 -13.27
CA PHE A 25 6.71 -2.13 -14.12
C PHE A 25 7.19 -2.84 -15.41
N PRO A 26 6.25 -3.21 -16.31
CA PRO A 26 6.55 -3.96 -17.53
C PRO A 26 7.48 -3.22 -18.51
N GLU A 27 7.60 -1.90 -18.39
CA GLU A 27 8.46 -1.04 -19.21
C GLU A 27 9.94 -1.26 -18.93
N ASN A 28 10.31 -1.53 -17.67
CA ASN A 28 11.68 -1.89 -17.31
C ASN A 28 11.75 -2.79 -16.06
N PRO A 29 11.26 -4.04 -16.15
CA PRO A 29 11.08 -4.89 -14.98
C PRO A 29 12.41 -5.33 -14.35
N LYS A 30 13.49 -5.40 -15.15
CA LYS A 30 14.82 -5.80 -14.67
C LYS A 30 15.44 -4.76 -13.74
N GLU A 31 15.20 -3.47 -13.99
CA GLU A 31 15.69 -2.40 -13.13
C GLU A 31 15.01 -2.44 -11.76
N LEU A 32 13.69 -2.62 -11.76
CA LEU A 32 12.91 -2.75 -10.52
C LEU A 32 13.30 -4.02 -9.75
N ALA A 33 13.41 -5.18 -10.41
CA ALA A 33 13.81 -6.43 -9.78
C ALA A 33 15.20 -6.32 -9.14
N LYS A 34 16.16 -5.68 -9.85
CA LYS A 34 17.51 -5.44 -9.32
C LYS A 34 17.50 -4.51 -8.11
N SER A 35 16.69 -3.44 -8.14
CA SER A 35 16.57 -2.52 -7.00
C SER A 35 15.90 -3.17 -5.79
N LEU A 36 14.95 -4.09 -6.00
CA LEU A 36 14.28 -4.81 -4.92
C LEU A 36 15.19 -5.91 -4.34
N GLY A 37 15.98 -6.60 -5.16
CA GLY A 37 16.92 -7.63 -4.72
C GLY A 37 18.24 -7.10 -4.16
N ASP A 38 18.39 -5.78 -3.99
CA ASP A 38 19.58 -5.18 -3.39
C ASP A 38 19.69 -5.61 -1.90
N PRO A 39 20.82 -6.22 -1.48
CA PRO A 39 21.03 -6.65 -0.10
C PRO A 39 20.87 -5.51 0.92
N ASP A 40 21.18 -4.27 0.54
CA ASP A 40 21.06 -3.10 1.41
C ASP A 40 19.59 -2.65 1.57
N VAL A 41 18.71 -3.06 0.66
CA VAL A 41 17.25 -2.81 0.72
C VAL A 41 16.54 -3.88 1.58
N GLY A 42 17.19 -5.02 1.85
CA GLY A 42 16.76 -6.01 2.84
C GLY A 42 15.55 -6.86 2.45
N LEU A 43 15.11 -6.81 1.20
CA LEU A 43 14.10 -7.72 0.64
C LEU A 43 14.83 -8.99 0.14
N GLY A 44 15.20 -9.86 1.08
CA GLY A 44 15.79 -11.16 0.73
C GLY A 44 14.79 -12.11 0.08
N ASP A 45 15.32 -13.14 -0.60
CA ASP A 45 14.53 -14.27 -1.11
C ASP A 45 13.65 -14.85 0.01
N GLY A 46 12.35 -14.98 -0.27
CA GLY A 46 11.36 -15.42 0.73
C GLY A 46 10.60 -14.30 1.44
N PHE A 47 10.64 -13.06 0.95
CA PHE A 47 9.82 -11.98 1.49
C PHE A 47 8.33 -12.30 1.39
N VAL A 48 7.70 -12.57 2.54
CA VAL A 48 6.24 -12.71 2.65
C VAL A 48 5.67 -11.37 3.11
N PRO A 49 4.91 -10.65 2.26
CA PRO A 49 4.32 -9.38 2.65
C PRO A 49 3.42 -9.57 3.87
N LYS A 50 3.67 -8.86 4.98
CA LYS A 50 2.80 -8.97 6.16
C LYS A 50 1.51 -8.20 5.91
N LYS A 51 0.35 -8.85 6.11
CA LYS A 51 -0.98 -8.19 6.01
C LYS A 51 -1.08 -6.90 6.84
N ARG A 52 -0.41 -6.86 8.00
CA ARG A 52 -0.31 -5.66 8.85
C ARG A 52 0.47 -4.50 8.20
N ALA A 53 1.45 -4.78 7.35
CA ALA A 53 2.22 -3.77 6.63
C ALA A 53 1.45 -3.18 5.43
N LEU A 54 0.50 -3.92 4.86
CA LEU A 54 -0.36 -3.42 3.79
C LEU A 54 -1.55 -2.61 4.30
N SER A 55 -2.07 -2.87 5.50
CA SER A 55 -3.23 -2.13 6.04
C SER A 55 -3.10 -0.60 5.96
N PRO A 56 -1.96 0.02 6.32
CA PRO A 56 -1.79 1.46 6.17
C PRO A 56 -1.91 1.94 4.73
N MET A 57 -1.49 1.14 3.73
CA MET A 57 -1.50 1.53 2.31
C MET A 57 -2.91 1.75 1.76
N VAL A 58 -3.94 1.17 2.40
CA VAL A 58 -5.33 1.11 1.92
C VAL A 58 -6.26 1.93 2.78
N LYS A 59 -5.87 2.17 4.03
CA LYS A 59 -6.78 2.63 5.06
C LYS A 59 -6.13 3.72 5.87
N PHE A 60 -6.82 4.84 5.96
CA PHE A 60 -6.49 5.87 6.93
C PHE A 60 -7.20 5.54 8.24
N SER A 61 -6.46 5.58 9.35
CA SER A 61 -7.01 5.44 10.69
C SER A 61 -6.33 6.42 11.62
N ALA A 62 -7.14 7.21 12.33
CA ALA A 62 -6.69 8.13 13.36
C ALA A 62 -7.60 7.98 14.57
N LYS A 63 -7.00 8.00 15.77
CA LYS A 63 -7.71 7.85 17.02
C LYS A 63 -7.15 8.79 18.08
N THR A 64 -8.03 9.44 18.80
CA THR A 64 -7.73 10.20 20.01
C THR A 64 -8.54 9.64 21.17
N ARG A 65 -8.47 10.28 22.35
CA ARG A 65 -9.32 9.92 23.49
C ARG A 65 -10.80 10.20 23.22
N LEU A 66 -11.12 11.18 22.38
CA LEU A 66 -12.49 11.67 22.19
C LEU A 66 -13.15 11.16 20.91
N TRP A 67 -12.36 10.71 19.93
CA TRP A 67 -12.88 10.29 18.63
C TRP A 67 -11.96 9.28 17.93
N SER A 68 -12.54 8.54 17.00
CA SER A 68 -11.82 7.70 16.03
C SER A 68 -12.39 7.93 14.64
N VAL A 69 -11.51 8.05 13.65
CA VAL A 69 -11.87 8.19 12.24
C VAL A 69 -11.16 7.11 11.45
N GLU A 70 -11.91 6.48 10.55
CA GLU A 70 -11.44 5.37 9.74
C GLU A 70 -12.10 5.39 8.37
N PHE A 71 -11.30 5.35 7.30
CA PHE A 71 -11.80 5.28 5.94
C PHE A 71 -10.78 4.68 4.96
N ASN A 72 -11.25 4.22 3.81
CA ASN A 72 -10.41 3.73 2.73
C ASN A 72 -9.69 4.91 2.06
N ARG A 73 -8.38 4.81 1.82
CA ARG A 73 -7.58 5.82 1.10
C ARG A 73 -8.10 6.11 -0.30
N GLN A 74 -8.77 5.15 -0.94
CA GLN A 74 -9.47 5.36 -2.20
C GLN A 74 -10.48 6.51 -2.12
N ALA A 75 -11.11 6.74 -0.97
CA ALA A 75 -12.03 7.86 -0.78
C ALA A 75 -11.34 9.23 -0.87
N LEU A 76 -10.03 9.33 -0.56
CA LEU A 76 -9.24 10.54 -0.82
C LEU A 76 -8.96 10.71 -2.31
N THR A 77 -8.54 9.63 -2.97
CA THR A 77 -8.25 9.61 -4.42
C THR A 77 -9.49 9.95 -5.25
N ASP A 78 -10.66 9.44 -4.85
CA ASP A 78 -11.94 9.67 -5.52
C ASP A 78 -12.54 11.04 -5.20
N GLY A 79 -11.91 11.84 -4.32
CA GLY A 79 -12.40 13.15 -3.91
C GLY A 79 -13.64 13.12 -2.99
N LYS A 80 -14.04 11.93 -2.52
CA LYS A 80 -15.18 11.72 -1.61
C LYS A 80 -14.88 12.17 -0.17
N ILE A 81 -13.59 12.18 0.16
CA ILE A 81 -13.04 12.77 1.37
C ILE A 81 -11.97 13.76 0.94
N VAL A 82 -12.06 14.98 1.45
CA VAL A 82 -11.09 16.04 1.17
C VAL A 82 -10.44 16.47 2.47
N TYR A 83 -9.11 16.42 2.51
CA TYR A 83 -8.32 17.00 3.59
C TYR A 83 -7.84 18.39 3.18
N ASN A 84 -8.13 19.39 4.00
CA ASN A 84 -7.61 20.75 3.84
C ASN A 84 -6.52 20.97 4.89
N ASP A 85 -5.27 21.12 4.44
CA ASP A 85 -4.14 21.23 5.35
C ASP A 85 -4.04 22.60 6.05
N ASP A 86 -4.54 23.67 5.43
CA ASP A 86 -4.54 25.01 6.04
C ASP A 86 -5.49 25.07 7.25
N LYS A 87 -6.66 24.44 7.11
CA LYS A 87 -7.71 24.43 8.13
C LYS A 87 -7.63 23.21 9.04
N LYS A 88 -6.78 22.24 8.72
CA LYS A 88 -6.70 20.92 9.37
C LYS A 88 -8.07 20.24 9.47
N THR A 89 -8.85 20.32 8.39
CA THR A 89 -10.21 19.74 8.33
C THR A 89 -10.27 18.55 7.40
N LEU A 90 -11.06 17.56 7.79
CA LEU A 90 -11.45 16.44 6.93
C LEU A 90 -12.94 16.60 6.58
N THR A 91 -13.27 16.68 5.31
CA THR A 91 -14.65 16.84 4.82
C THR A 91 -15.08 15.58 4.08
N PHE A 92 -16.21 15.01 4.48
CA PHE A 92 -16.89 13.91 3.78
C PHE A 92 -17.96 14.51 2.88
N THR A 93 -17.91 14.23 1.58
CA THR A 93 -18.85 14.80 0.59
C THR A 93 -19.96 13.81 0.22
N GLU A 94 -19.81 12.55 0.60
CA GLU A 94 -20.82 11.49 0.45
C GLU A 94 -21.09 10.89 1.84
N LEU A 95 -22.33 11.03 2.33
CA LEU A 95 -22.81 10.48 3.60
C LEU A 95 -24.20 9.86 3.42
#